data_AF-A0A110AZW7-F1
#
_entry.id   AF-A0A110AZW7-F1
#
_cell.length_a   1.000
_cell.length_b   1.000
_cell.length_c   1.000
_cell.angle_alpha   90.00
_cell.angle_beta   90.00
_cell.angle_gamma   90.00
#
_symmetry.space_group_name_H-M   'P 1'
#
loop_
_entity.id
_entity.type
_entity.pdbx_description
1 polymer ?
#
loop_
_entity_poly.entity_id
_entity_poly.type
_entity_poly.pdbx_seq_one_letter_code
_entity_poly.pdbx_strand_id
1 'polypeptide(L)'
;MENPATLPSPSVERCYACAKEVANADVYCNNCGYPLKGTEWDQKKFIGKQNEVDINLPEFQKRLTHAANSFYYLAGAFIVYGLFYFFIKMDDPGVLSFVLPNFILAIVFLVLGAYSKIKPLACIVSGLCLYIIVLVLNAVGNPASIASGIILKIIIIGYLVKGIKSALEIEKIKKENNIS
;
A
#
# COMPACT_ATOMS: atom_id res chain seq x y z
N MET A 1 32.78 33.19 -42.89
CA MET A 1 32.94 33.20 -41.42
C MET A 1 31.56 33.51 -40.85
N GLU A 2 30.72 32.49 -40.73
CA GLU A 2 29.36 32.65 -40.22
C GLU A 2 29.43 32.70 -38.69
N ASN A 3 28.98 33.83 -38.14
CA ASN A 3 28.91 34.11 -36.73
C ASN A 3 27.82 33.22 -36.09
N PRO A 4 28.13 32.32 -35.15
CA PRO A 4 27.10 31.54 -34.49
C PRO A 4 26.33 32.47 -33.55
N ALA A 5 25.14 32.88 -33.97
CA ALA A 5 24.21 33.65 -33.17
C ALA A 5 23.97 32.93 -31.83
N THR A 6 24.50 33.49 -30.75
CA THR A 6 24.16 33.13 -29.38
C THR A 6 22.68 33.41 -29.18
N LEU A 7 21.86 32.35 -29.12
CA LEU A 7 20.46 32.44 -28.72
C LEU A 7 20.39 33.04 -27.31
N PRO A 8 19.49 34.00 -27.04
CA PRO A 8 19.31 34.55 -25.69
C PRO A 8 18.90 33.42 -24.75
N SER A 9 19.62 33.24 -23.63
CA SER A 9 19.26 32.26 -22.62
C SER A 9 17.88 32.63 -22.05
N PRO A 10 16.92 31.69 -21.98
CA PRO A 10 15.59 32.00 -21.44
C PRO A 10 15.72 32.50 -20.00
N SER A 11 15.01 33.57 -19.65
CA SER A 11 14.92 34.03 -18.26
C SER A 11 14.27 32.92 -17.42
N VAL A 12 14.94 32.55 -16.34
CA VAL A 12 14.55 31.44 -15.46
C VAL A 12 13.83 32.01 -14.24
N GLU A 13 12.67 31.45 -13.91
CA GLU A 13 11.89 31.78 -12.71
C GLU A 13 11.66 30.52 -11.87
N ARG A 14 11.20 30.68 -10.62
CA ARG A 14 10.83 29.54 -9.76
C ARG A 14 9.33 29.35 -9.71
N CYS A 15 8.88 28.12 -9.90
CA CYS A 15 7.48 27.74 -9.79
C CYS A 15 6.95 27.99 -8.37
N TYR A 16 5.81 28.69 -8.22
CA TYR A 16 5.21 28.99 -6.92
C TYR A 16 4.78 27.74 -6.12
N ALA A 17 4.31 26.69 -6.81
CA ALA A 17 3.84 25.47 -6.16
C ALA A 17 4.94 24.46 -5.75
N CYS A 18 6.01 24.31 -6.54
CA CYS A 18 7.04 23.27 -6.29
C CYS A 18 8.48 23.80 -6.21
N ALA A 19 8.66 25.11 -6.29
CA ALA A 19 9.95 25.82 -6.23
C ALA A 19 11.02 25.43 -7.27
N LYS A 20 10.74 24.52 -8.22
CA LYS A 20 11.65 24.21 -9.32
C LYS A 20 11.76 25.36 -10.31
N GLU A 21 12.94 25.44 -10.93
CA GLU A 21 13.24 26.37 -12.02
C GLU A 21 12.40 26.03 -13.26
N VAL A 22 11.81 27.07 -13.84
CA VAL A 22 10.95 27.01 -15.03
C VAL A 22 11.36 28.12 -15.99
N ALA A 23 11.21 27.89 -17.30
CA ALA A 23 11.46 28.94 -18.27
C ALA A 23 10.29 29.93 -18.23
N ASN A 24 10.56 31.24 -18.29
CA ASN A 24 9.50 32.26 -18.31
C ASN A 24 8.54 32.09 -19.52
N ALA A 25 8.98 31.42 -20.60
CA ALA A 25 8.14 31.09 -21.74
C ALA A 25 7.05 30.04 -21.40
N ASP A 26 7.27 29.18 -20.41
CA ASP A 26 6.41 28.04 -20.10
C ASP A 26 5.01 28.48 -19.62
N VAL A 27 3.98 27.80 -20.13
CA VAL A 27 2.58 28.01 -19.71
C VAL A 27 2.25 27.19 -18.45
N TYR A 28 2.88 26.03 -18.32
CA TYR A 28 2.76 25.10 -17.19
C TYR A 28 4.14 24.70 -16.67
N CYS A 29 4.25 24.43 -15.38
CA CYS A 29 5.45 23.87 -14.81
C CYS A 29 5.64 22.42 -15.27
N ASN A 30 6.77 22.13 -15.93
CA ASN A 30 7.12 20.78 -16.44
C ASN A 30 7.35 19.75 -15.32
N ASN A 31 7.42 20.17 -14.06
CA ASN A 31 7.62 19.28 -12.92
C ASN A 31 6.32 18.91 -12.19
N CYS A 32 5.51 19.91 -11.81
CA CYS A 32 4.30 19.66 -11.02
C CYS A 32 3.00 19.92 -11.80
N GLY A 33 3.05 20.57 -12.97
CA GLY A 33 1.86 20.93 -13.75
C GLY A 33 1.18 22.23 -13.32
N TYR A 34 1.79 23.03 -12.44
CA TYR A 34 1.25 24.32 -12.00
C TYR A 34 1.07 25.29 -13.17
N PRO A 35 -0.10 25.96 -13.33
CA PRO A 35 -0.37 26.87 -14.44
C PRO A 35 0.31 28.24 -14.21
N LEU A 36 1.54 28.40 -14.72
CA LEU A 36 2.37 29.61 -14.54
C LEU A 36 1.69 30.87 -15.10
N LYS A 37 1.03 30.74 -16.24
CA LYS A 37 0.31 31.84 -16.92
C LYS A 37 -1.22 31.68 -16.87
N GLY A 38 -1.73 30.80 -16.01
CA GLY A 38 -3.16 30.59 -15.82
C GLY A 38 -3.83 31.76 -15.09
N THR A 39 -5.16 31.74 -15.03
CA THR A 39 -5.91 32.71 -14.23
C THR A 39 -5.64 32.50 -12.74
N GLU A 40 -5.90 33.52 -11.91
CA GLU A 40 -5.86 33.33 -10.45
C GLU A 40 -6.73 32.16 -9.99
N TRP A 41 -7.85 31.92 -10.68
CA TRP A 41 -8.74 30.80 -10.39
C TRP A 41 -8.07 29.46 -10.68
N ASP A 42 -7.39 29.32 -11.82
CA ASP A 42 -6.66 28.09 -12.18
C ASP A 42 -5.53 27.80 -11.19
N GLN A 43 -4.78 28.84 -10.81
CA GLN A 43 -3.69 28.75 -9.85
C GLN A 43 -4.19 28.38 -8.44
N LYS A 44 -5.24 29.05 -7.95
CA LYS A 44 -5.87 28.74 -6.65
C LYS A 44 -6.47 27.33 -6.64
N LYS A 45 -7.12 26.91 -7.72
CA LYS A 45 -7.68 25.56 -7.87
C LYS A 45 -6.60 24.49 -7.81
N PHE A 46 -5.46 24.72 -8.48
CA PHE A 46 -4.32 23.80 -8.43
C PHE A 46 -3.79 23.65 -6.99
N ILE A 47 -3.51 24.77 -6.32
CA ILE A 47 -2.99 24.77 -4.94
C ILE A 47 -4.00 24.14 -3.97
N GLY A 48 -5.30 24.44 -4.13
CA GLY A 48 -6.36 23.85 -3.32
C GLY A 48 -6.40 22.32 -3.42
N LYS A 49 -6.31 21.78 -4.64
CA LYS A 49 -6.27 20.32 -4.87
C LYS A 49 -5.03 19.68 -4.24
N GLN A 50 -3.87 20.32 -4.34
CA GLN A 50 -2.63 19.81 -3.77
C GLN A 50 -2.68 19.79 -2.24
N ASN A 51 -3.19 20.87 -1.62
CA ASN A 51 -3.38 20.96 -0.17
C ASN A 51 -4.36 19.90 0.34
N GLU A 52 -5.46 19.64 -0.37
CA GLU A 52 -6.42 18.61 0.00
C GLU A 52 -5.75 17.23 0.06
N VAL A 53 -4.88 16.92 -0.91
CA VAL A 53 -4.12 15.67 -0.93
C VAL A 53 -3.16 15.57 0.24
N ASP A 54 -2.36 16.61 0.49
CA ASP A 54 -1.36 16.62 1.55
C ASP A 54 -2.00 16.51 2.95
N ILE A 55 -3.15 17.15 3.16
CA ILE A 55 -3.90 17.07 4.42
C ILE A 55 -4.43 15.65 4.67
N ASN A 56 -4.90 14.96 3.62
CA ASN A 56 -5.49 13.62 3.74
C ASN A 56 -4.45 12.48 3.73
N LEU A 57 -3.24 12.72 3.23
CA LEU A 57 -2.18 11.70 3.11
C LEU A 57 -1.87 10.96 4.44
N PRO A 58 -1.74 11.64 5.59
CA PRO A 58 -1.51 10.96 6.88
C PRO A 58 -2.67 10.06 7.29
N GLU A 59 -3.91 10.43 6.99
CA GLU A 59 -5.08 9.62 7.31
C GLU A 59 -5.09 8.33 6.49
N PHE A 60 -4.75 8.41 5.21
CA PHE A 60 -4.61 7.22 4.37
C PHE A 60 -3.47 6.30 4.85
N GLN A 61 -2.31 6.86 5.22
CA GLN A 61 -1.21 6.09 5.81
C GLN A 61 -1.61 5.40 7.12
N LYS A 62 -2.41 6.07 7.95
CA LYS A 62 -2.95 5.49 9.19
C LYS A 62 -3.88 4.31 8.89
N ARG A 63 -4.78 4.45 7.92
CA ARG A 63 -5.67 3.35 7.47
C ARG A 63 -4.89 2.15 6.96
N LEU A 64 -3.81 2.39 6.21
CA LEU A 64 -2.89 1.34 5.75
C LEU A 64 -2.20 0.62 6.92
N THR A 65 -1.72 1.38 7.90
CA THR A 65 -1.07 0.80 9.09
C THR A 65 -2.06 -0.05 9.89
N HIS A 66 -3.32 0.40 10.04
CA HIS A 66 -4.36 -0.41 10.65
C HIS A 66 -4.66 -1.69 9.87
N ALA A 67 -4.70 -1.64 8.54
CA ALA A 67 -4.86 -2.83 7.71
C ALA A 67 -3.67 -3.78 7.88
N ALA A 68 -2.45 -3.27 7.98
CA ALA A 68 -1.26 -4.08 8.20
C ALA A 68 -1.23 -4.76 9.58
N ASN A 69 -1.89 -4.17 10.60
CA ASN A 69 -2.03 -4.84 11.89
C ASN A 69 -2.82 -6.16 11.80
N SER A 70 -3.63 -6.36 10.76
CA SER A 70 -4.29 -7.65 10.47
C SER A 70 -3.30 -8.82 10.39
N PHE A 71 -2.04 -8.57 10.02
CA PHE A 71 -1.00 -9.60 9.98
C PHE A 71 -0.61 -10.12 11.35
N TYR A 72 -0.60 -9.28 12.39
CA TYR A 72 -0.33 -9.74 13.75
C TYR A 72 -1.48 -10.60 14.27
N TYR A 73 -2.73 -10.24 13.94
CA TYR A 73 -3.89 -11.07 14.28
C TYR A 73 -3.87 -12.41 13.55
N LEU A 74 -3.48 -12.42 12.26
CA LEU A 74 -3.28 -13.64 11.49
C LEU A 74 -2.19 -14.53 12.08
N ALA A 75 -1.03 -13.95 12.39
CA ALA A 75 0.06 -14.69 13.02
C ALA A 75 -0.37 -15.32 14.35
N GLY A 76 -1.06 -14.55 15.19
CA GLY A 76 -1.62 -15.05 16.45
C GLY A 76 -2.61 -16.20 16.22
N ALA A 77 -3.52 -16.07 15.24
CA ALA A 77 -4.48 -17.12 14.91
C ALA A 77 -3.79 -18.42 14.44
N PHE A 78 -2.76 -18.31 13.58
CA PHE A 78 -1.99 -19.46 13.12
C PHE A 78 -1.21 -20.15 14.24
N ILE A 79 -0.62 -19.38 15.16
CA ILE A 79 0.07 -19.92 16.35
C ILE A 79 -0.93 -20.64 17.25
N VAL A 80 -2.04 -20.00 17.61
CA VAL A 80 -3.04 -20.58 18.50
C VAL A 80 -3.61 -21.86 17.89
N TYR A 81 -3.95 -21.83 16.60
CA TYR A 81 -4.47 -22.99 15.89
C TYR A 81 -3.44 -24.13 15.79
N GLY A 82 -2.19 -23.82 15.47
CA GLY A 82 -1.09 -24.78 15.43
C GLY A 82 -0.83 -25.43 16.80
N LEU A 83 -0.78 -24.64 17.88
CA LEU A 83 -0.63 -25.15 19.24
C LEU A 83 -1.81 -26.02 19.66
N PHE A 84 -3.03 -25.54 19.42
CA PHE A 84 -4.25 -26.30 19.75
C PHE A 84 -4.28 -27.65 19.04
N TYR A 85 -3.93 -27.68 17.75
CA TYR A 85 -3.83 -28.91 16.98
C TYR A 85 -2.74 -29.84 17.52
N PHE A 86 -1.56 -29.30 17.85
CA PHE A 86 -0.46 -30.05 18.42
C PHE A 86 -0.85 -30.77 19.71
N PHE A 87 -1.51 -30.08 20.65
CA PHE A 87 -1.90 -30.68 21.92
C PHE A 87 -3.00 -31.74 21.79
N ILE A 88 -3.95 -31.58 20.84
CA ILE A 88 -5.03 -32.57 20.63
C ILE A 88 -4.52 -33.82 19.90
N LYS A 89 -3.51 -33.67 19.03
CA LYS A 89 -3.00 -34.72 18.16
C LYS A 89 -1.56 -35.11 18.50
N MET A 90 -1.14 -34.95 19.75
CA MET A 90 0.24 -35.20 20.17
C MET A 90 0.71 -36.64 19.89
N ASP A 91 -0.18 -37.62 19.96
CA ASP A 91 0.12 -39.03 19.70
C ASP A 91 0.09 -39.40 18.20
N ASP A 92 -0.33 -38.48 17.32
CA ASP A 92 -0.40 -38.71 15.89
C ASP A 92 0.98 -38.44 15.24
N PRO A 93 1.63 -39.42 14.59
CA PRO A 93 2.92 -39.21 13.93
C PRO A 93 2.85 -38.15 12.80
N GLY A 94 1.66 -37.88 12.26
CA GLY A 94 1.43 -36.86 11.24
C GLY A 94 1.30 -35.42 11.78
N VAL A 95 1.29 -35.20 13.10
CA VAL A 95 0.98 -33.89 13.69
C VAL A 95 1.93 -32.77 13.24
N LEU A 96 3.22 -33.07 13.14
CA LEU A 96 4.25 -32.12 12.72
C LEU A 96 4.03 -31.59 11.29
N SER A 97 3.51 -32.42 10.40
CA SER A 97 3.22 -32.05 9.01
C SER A 97 2.15 -30.96 8.91
N PHE A 98 1.26 -30.88 9.90
CA PHE A 98 0.23 -29.84 9.97
C PHE A 98 0.70 -28.63 10.79
N VAL A 99 1.40 -28.85 11.90
CA VAL A 99 1.84 -27.79 12.82
C VAL A 99 2.92 -26.92 12.19
N LEU A 100 3.92 -27.51 11.54
CA LEU A 100 5.08 -26.79 11.03
C LEU A 100 4.72 -25.72 9.98
N PRO A 101 3.87 -26.00 8.96
CA PRO A 101 3.42 -24.97 8.02
C PRO A 101 2.68 -23.80 8.69
N ASN A 102 1.86 -24.06 9.71
CA ASN A 102 1.15 -23.01 10.44
C ASN A 102 2.11 -22.06 11.16
N PHE A 103 3.15 -22.59 11.81
CA PHE A 103 4.19 -21.77 12.45
C PHE A 103 5.03 -20.98 11.46
N ILE A 104 5.42 -21.59 10.34
CA ILE A 104 6.11 -20.88 9.26
C ILE A 104 5.26 -19.71 8.78
N LEU A 105 3.97 -19.96 8.54
CA LEU A 105 3.06 -18.94 8.06
C LEU A 105 2.84 -17.82 9.08
N ALA A 106 2.79 -18.15 10.37
CA ALA A 106 2.74 -17.16 11.43
C ALA A 106 3.99 -16.25 11.42
N ILE A 107 5.19 -16.83 11.27
CA ILE A 107 6.43 -16.06 11.17
C ILE A 107 6.40 -15.14 9.95
N VAL A 108 5.95 -15.65 8.79
CA VAL A 108 5.82 -14.84 7.57
C VAL A 108 4.88 -13.65 7.80
N PHE A 109 3.73 -13.86 8.43
CA PHE A 109 2.82 -12.76 8.76
C PHE A 109 3.40 -11.79 9.79
N LEU A 110 4.17 -12.24 10.79
CA LEU A 110 4.89 -11.34 11.69
C LEU A 110 5.90 -10.46 10.95
N VAL A 111 6.67 -11.05 10.03
CA VAL A 111 7.64 -10.31 9.21
C VAL A 111 6.93 -9.29 8.31
N LEU A 112 5.83 -9.68 7.65
CA LEU A 112 5.03 -8.77 6.84
C LEU A 112 4.43 -7.63 7.69
N GLY A 113 3.93 -7.95 8.88
CA GLY A 113 3.42 -6.97 9.85
C GLY A 113 4.51 -5.98 10.29
N ALA A 114 5.73 -6.45 10.55
CA ALA A 114 6.84 -5.59 10.93
C ALA A 114 7.31 -4.71 9.76
N TYR A 115 7.45 -5.30 8.57
CA TYR A 115 7.92 -4.61 7.37
C TYR A 115 6.90 -3.60 6.82
N SER A 116 5.63 -3.76 7.17
CA SER A 116 4.55 -2.85 6.75
C SER A 116 4.73 -1.41 7.24
N LYS A 117 5.51 -1.19 8.31
CA LYS A 117 5.83 0.16 8.80
C LYS A 117 6.66 0.96 7.79
N ILE A 118 7.38 0.27 6.91
CA ILE A 118 8.25 0.87 5.89
C ILE A 118 7.53 0.90 4.53
N LYS A 119 6.94 -0.24 4.13
CA LYS A 119 6.27 -0.41 2.83
C LYS A 119 4.89 -1.07 3.00
N PRO A 120 3.88 -0.34 3.51
CA PRO A 120 2.59 -0.94 3.87
C PRO A 120 1.87 -1.53 2.66
N LEU A 121 1.92 -0.86 1.50
CA LEU A 121 1.23 -1.30 0.29
C LEU A 121 1.74 -2.66 -0.19
N ALA A 122 3.07 -2.80 -0.35
CA ALA A 122 3.69 -4.05 -0.76
C ALA A 122 3.32 -5.19 0.19
N CYS A 123 3.38 -4.96 1.51
CA CYS A 123 3.01 -5.96 2.50
C CYS A 123 1.54 -6.37 2.44
N ILE A 124 0.62 -5.42 2.32
CA ILE A 124 -0.83 -5.70 2.28
C ILE A 124 -1.16 -6.55 1.05
N VAL A 125 -0.62 -6.20 -0.12
CA VAL A 125 -0.85 -6.97 -1.36
C VAL A 125 -0.25 -8.37 -1.23
N SER A 126 1.02 -8.48 -0.82
CA SER A 126 1.68 -9.79 -0.68
C SER A 126 0.99 -10.67 0.35
N GLY A 127 0.58 -10.09 1.48
CA GLY A 127 -0.10 -10.83 2.55
C GLY A 127 -1.50 -11.28 2.15
N LEU A 128 -2.25 -10.49 1.37
CA LEU A 128 -3.53 -10.94 0.82
C LEU A 128 -3.33 -12.10 -0.16
N CYS A 129 -2.36 -12.00 -1.07
CA CYS A 129 -2.05 -13.08 -2.01
C CYS A 129 -1.68 -14.38 -1.26
N LEU A 130 -0.78 -14.28 -0.28
CA LEU A 130 -0.38 -15.43 0.54
C LEU A 130 -1.57 -16.04 1.29
N TYR A 131 -2.42 -15.20 1.88
CA TYR A 131 -3.60 -15.66 2.61
C TYR A 131 -4.60 -16.38 1.70
N ILE A 132 -4.84 -15.87 0.48
CA ILE A 132 -5.69 -16.52 -0.52
C ILE A 132 -5.09 -17.87 -0.94
N ILE A 133 -3.78 -17.94 -1.18
CA ILE A 133 -3.09 -19.19 -1.52
C ILE A 133 -3.33 -20.23 -0.42
N VAL A 134 -3.13 -19.83 0.85
CA VAL A 134 -3.35 -20.72 1.99
C VAL A 134 -4.81 -21.16 2.10
N LEU A 135 -5.76 -20.27 1.83
CA LEU A 135 -7.19 -20.60 1.81
C LEU A 135 -7.48 -21.68 0.75
N VAL A 136 -6.92 -21.52 -0.46
CA VAL A 136 -7.08 -22.46 -1.58
C VAL A 136 -6.44 -23.81 -1.26
N LEU A 137 -5.22 -23.83 -0.71
CA LEU A 137 -4.55 -25.07 -0.32
C LEU A 137 -5.35 -25.85 0.74
N ASN A 138 -5.90 -25.16 1.74
CA ASN A 138 -6.74 -25.78 2.75
C ASN A 138 -8.08 -26.28 2.17
N ALA A 139 -8.68 -25.53 1.25
CA ALA A 139 -9.90 -25.93 0.55
C ALA A 139 -9.72 -27.23 -0.24
N VAL A 140 -8.57 -27.41 -0.91
CA VAL A 140 -8.24 -28.63 -1.66
C VAL A 140 -8.01 -29.82 -0.72
N GLY A 141 -7.31 -29.62 0.41
CA GLY A 141 -7.04 -30.68 1.38
C GLY A 141 -8.27 -31.12 2.17
N ASN A 142 -9.14 -30.18 2.54
CA ASN A 142 -10.40 -30.47 3.22
C ASN A 142 -11.43 -29.35 2.94
N PRO A 143 -12.43 -29.56 2.06
CA PRO A 143 -13.40 -28.52 1.72
C PRO A 143 -14.30 -28.12 2.90
N ALA A 144 -14.48 -28.98 3.91
CA ALA A 144 -15.21 -28.63 5.13
C ALA A 144 -14.47 -27.56 5.96
N SER A 145 -13.14 -27.42 5.77
CA SER A 145 -12.34 -26.38 6.41
C SER A 145 -12.70 -24.97 5.93
N ILE A 146 -13.39 -24.82 4.79
CA ILE A 146 -13.82 -23.52 4.26
C ILE A 146 -14.93 -22.94 5.12
N ALA A 147 -15.91 -23.77 5.48
CA ALA A 147 -17.07 -23.39 6.28
C ALA A 147 -16.69 -23.08 7.74
N SER A 148 -15.69 -23.78 8.29
CA SER A 148 -15.19 -23.48 9.62
C SER A 148 -14.41 -22.16 9.65
N GLY A 149 -14.72 -21.32 10.65
CA GLY A 149 -14.06 -20.02 10.83
C GLY A 149 -14.37 -18.98 9.74
N ILE A 150 -15.44 -19.16 8.96
CA ILE A 150 -15.78 -18.27 7.82
C ILE A 150 -15.95 -16.80 8.23
N ILE A 151 -16.49 -16.55 9.43
CA ILE A 151 -16.65 -15.20 9.99
C ILE A 151 -15.28 -14.50 10.12
N LEU A 152 -14.29 -15.19 10.70
CA LEU A 152 -12.95 -14.63 10.89
C LEU A 152 -12.28 -14.37 9.53
N LYS A 153 -12.45 -15.30 8.57
CA LYS A 153 -11.90 -15.16 7.22
C LYS A 153 -12.49 -13.96 6.48
N ILE A 154 -13.81 -13.75 6.56
CA ILE A 154 -14.49 -12.59 5.96
C ILE A 154 -13.98 -11.30 6.58
N ILE A 155 -13.82 -11.25 7.91
CA ILE A 155 -13.31 -10.07 8.61
C ILE A 155 -11.89 -9.74 8.13
N ILE A 156 -10.99 -10.73 8.09
CA ILE A 156 -9.60 -10.56 7.64
C ILE A 156 -9.56 -10.06 6.19
N ILE A 157 -10.29 -10.73 5.29
CA ILE A 157 -10.35 -10.34 3.86
C ILE A 157 -10.91 -8.92 3.74
N GLY A 158 -11.97 -8.59 4.48
CA GLY A 158 -12.55 -7.25 4.49
C GLY A 158 -11.55 -6.17 4.89
N TYR A 159 -10.78 -6.41 5.96
CA TYR A 159 -9.72 -5.48 6.40
C TYR A 159 -8.60 -5.35 5.37
N LEU A 160 -8.13 -6.46 4.80
CA LEU A 160 -7.08 -6.45 3.78
C LEU A 160 -7.54 -5.75 2.50
N VAL A 161 -8.74 -6.05 1.99
CA VAL A 161 -9.32 -5.40 0.81
C VAL A 161 -9.50 -3.90 1.03
N LYS A 162 -9.98 -3.49 2.21
CA LYS A 162 -10.08 -2.07 2.56
C LYS A 162 -8.71 -1.40 2.58
N GLY A 163 -7.70 -2.09 3.13
CA GLY A 163 -6.31 -1.65 3.09
C GLY A 163 -5.78 -1.45 1.67
N ILE A 164 -6.00 -2.42 0.77
CA ILE A 164 -5.58 -2.32 -0.63
C ILE A 164 -6.28 -1.16 -1.35
N LYS A 165 -7.59 -0.98 -1.16
CA LYS A 165 -8.32 0.15 -1.77
C LYS A 165 -7.74 1.49 -1.37
N SER A 166 -7.46 1.69 -0.08
CA SER A 166 -6.80 2.91 0.41
C SER A 166 -5.38 3.06 -0.14
N ALA A 167 -4.66 1.96 -0.34
CA ALA A 167 -3.32 1.98 -0.93
C ALA A 167 -3.34 2.43 -2.40
N LEU A 168 -4.25 1.85 -3.19
CA LEU A 168 -4.41 2.18 -4.60
C LEU A 168 -4.87 3.63 -4.80
N GLU A 169 -5.71 4.14 -3.90
CA GLU A 169 -6.15 5.53 -3.92
C GLU A 169 -4.97 6.49 -3.69
N ILE A 170 -4.08 6.21 -2.75
CA ILE A 170 -2.86 7.01 -2.54
C ILE A 170 -1.95 6.97 -3.77
N GLU A 171 -1.68 5.79 -4.32
CA GLU A 171 -0.82 5.66 -5.52
C GLU A 171 -1.40 6.42 -6.71
N LYS A 172 -2.72 6.34 -6.91
CA LYS A 172 -3.42 7.09 -7.95
C LYS A 172 -3.31 8.60 -7.72
N ILE A 173 -3.55 9.06 -6.50
CA ILE A 173 -3.44 10.48 -6.13
C ILE A 173 -2.01 10.99 -6.30
N LYS A 174 -1.00 10.23 -5.85
CA LYS A 174 0.42 10.57 -6.05
C LYS A 174 0.77 10.71 -7.53
N LYS A 175 0.33 9.75 -8.34
CA LYS A 175 0.55 9.74 -9.79
C LYS A 175 -0.16 10.89 -10.51
N GLU A 176 -1.41 11.19 -10.15
CA GLU A 176 -2.19 12.26 -10.77
C GLU A 176 -1.70 13.67 -10.42
N ASN A 177 -1.09 13.84 -9.24
CA ASN A 177 -0.61 15.14 -8.77
C ASN A 177 0.91 15.31 -8.87
N ASN A 178 1.63 14.36 -9.49
CA ASN A 178 3.10 14.34 -9.59
C ASN A 178 3.80 14.49 -8.22
N ILE A 179 3.21 13.90 -7.18
CA ILE A 179 3.75 13.92 -5.82
C ILE A 179 4.52 12.62 -5.63
N SER A 180 5.86 12.71 -5.53
CA SER A 180 6.75 11.58 -5.25
C SER A 180 6.59 11.08 -3.82
#